data_AF-A0A1X7SGM1-F1
#
_entry.id   AF-A0A1X7SGM1-F1
#
_cell.length_a   1.000
_cell.length_b   1.000
_cell.length_c   1.000
_cell.angle_alpha   90.00
_cell.angle_beta   90.00
_cell.angle_gamma   90.00
#
_symmetry.space_group_name_H-M   'P 1'
#
loop_
_entity.id
_entity.type
_entity.pdbx_description
1 polymer ?
#
loop_
_entity_poly.entity_id
_entity_poly.type
_entity_poly.pdbx_seq_one_letter_code
_entity_poly.pdbx_strand_id
1 'polypeptide(L)'
;MAPSQLGKWLVLFCDEINLPDLDKYGTQRVILFLRQIVEHSRFYRTSDHSWVTIERIQFVGTCNPPTDRGRKPLSHRYSML
;
A
#
# COMPACT_ATOMS: atom_id res chain seq x y z
N MET A 1 -14.26 -7.70 0.28
CA MET A 1 -14.52 -6.27 0.02
C MET A 1 -14.22 -6.03 -1.45
N ALA A 2 -15.14 -5.39 -2.17
CA ALA A 2 -14.99 -5.12 -3.59
C ALA A 2 -15.68 -3.79 -3.94
N PRO A 3 -15.37 -3.18 -5.09
CA PRO A 3 -16.07 -1.98 -5.56
C PRO A 3 -17.56 -2.24 -5.75
N SER A 4 -18.39 -1.22 -5.48
CA SER A 4 -19.84 -1.27 -5.69
C SER A 4 -20.21 -1.42 -7.17
N GLN A 5 -19.39 -0.86 -8.06
CA GLN A 5 -19.59 -0.98 -9.50
C GLN A 5 -19.24 -2.39 -9.98
N LEU A 6 -20.26 -3.11 -10.46
CA LEU A 6 -20.12 -4.48 -10.95
C LEU A 6 -19.23 -4.56 -12.19
N GLY A 7 -18.40 -5.60 -12.25
CA GLY A 7 -17.52 -5.90 -13.38
C GLY A 7 -16.36 -4.92 -13.60
N LYS A 8 -16.22 -3.86 -12.78
CA LYS A 8 -15.12 -2.90 -12.89
C LYS A 8 -14.05 -3.11 -11.82
N TRP A 9 -12.82 -2.77 -12.20
CA TRP A 9 -11.68 -2.66 -11.29
C TRP A 9 -11.61 -1.25 -10.70
N LEU A 10 -11.29 -1.16 -9.41
CA LEU A 10 -10.92 0.08 -8.75
C LEU A 10 -9.40 0.17 -8.76
N VAL A 11 -8.87 1.27 -9.27
CA VAL A 11 -7.43 1.57 -9.18
C VAL A 11 -7.24 2.61 -8.08
N LEU A 12 -6.51 2.22 -7.03
CA LEU A 12 -6.05 3.12 -5.99
C LEU A 12 -4.70 3.70 -6.41
N PHE A 13 -4.75 4.95 -6.84
CA PHE A 13 -3.57 5.73 -7.20
C PHE A 13 -2.98 6.38 -5.95
N CYS A 14 -1.75 5.99 -5.61
CA CYS A 14 -0.98 6.53 -4.50
C CYS A 14 0.08 7.47 -5.04
N ASP A 15 -0.25 8.76 -5.06
CA ASP A 15 0.75 9.78 -5.40
C ASP A 15 1.78 9.92 -4.29
N GLU A 16 3.03 10.18 -4.69
CA GLU A 16 4.16 10.40 -3.79
C GLU A 16 4.30 9.31 -2.72
N ILE A 17 4.20 8.04 -3.14
CA ILE A 17 4.11 6.87 -2.25
C ILE A 17 5.30 6.77 -1.28
N ASN A 18 6.45 7.35 -1.62
CA ASN A 18 7.66 7.33 -0.80
C ASN A 18 7.84 8.59 0.10
N LEU A 19 6.77 9.37 0.28
CA LEU A 19 6.71 10.49 1.22
C LEU A 19 6.52 10.08 2.70
N PRO A 20 5.75 9.03 3.07
CA PRO A 20 5.48 8.71 4.47
C PRO A 20 6.76 8.54 5.29
N ASP A 21 6.77 9.12 6.49
CA ASP A 21 7.92 9.03 7.38
C ASP A 21 8.13 7.62 7.94
N LEU A 22 9.39 7.38 8.28
CA LEU A 22 9.82 6.19 9.00
C LEU A 22 9.44 6.35 10.47
N ASP A 23 8.98 5.28 11.10
CA ASP A 23 8.91 5.24 12.56
C ASP A 23 10.32 5.21 13.19
N LYS A 24 10.38 5.23 14.54
CA LYS A 24 11.62 5.17 15.32
C LYS A 24 12.53 3.98 14.92
N TYR A 25 11.98 2.93 14.34
CA TYR A 25 12.68 1.70 13.99
C TYR A 25 12.96 1.59 12.48
N GLY A 26 12.73 2.64 11.71
CA GLY A 26 13.02 2.66 10.27
C GLY A 26 11.93 2.03 9.41
N THR A 27 10.68 1.99 9.87
CA THR A 27 9.58 1.35 9.13
C THR A 27 8.55 2.35 8.61
N GLN A 28 8.21 2.27 7.32
CA GLN A 28 7.07 3.00 6.72
C GLN A 28 5.81 2.14 6.85
N ARG A 29 5.00 2.36 7.91
CA ARG A 29 3.83 1.53 8.23
C ARG A 29 2.81 1.43 7.09
N VAL A 30 2.57 2.54 6.39
CA VAL A 30 1.64 2.59 5.25
C VAL A 30 2.15 1.71 4.10
N ILE A 31 3.45 1.71 3.82
CA ILE A 31 4.05 0.86 2.79
C ILE A 31 3.93 -0.61 3.13
N LEU A 32 4.14 -1.00 4.39
CA LEU A 32 3.95 -2.39 4.81
C LEU A 32 2.48 -2.82 4.74
N PHE A 33 1.55 -1.92 5.01
CA PHE A 33 0.13 -2.19 4.84
C PHE A 33 -0.23 -2.42 3.37
N LEU A 34 0.26 -1.58 2.45
CA LEU A 34 0.09 -1.79 1.01
C LEU A 34 0.73 -3.10 0.56
N ARG A 35 1.93 -3.41 1.04
CA ARG A 35 2.62 -4.70 0.79
C ARG A 35 1.75 -5.89 1.19
N GLN A 36 1.16 -5.85 2.38
CA GLN A 36 0.28 -6.91 2.89
C GLN A 36 -0.91 -7.14 1.95
N ILE A 37 -1.52 -6.07 1.47
CA ILE A 37 -2.67 -6.16 0.56
C ILE A 37 -2.26 -6.69 -0.81
N VAL A 38 -1.15 -6.20 -1.38
CA VAL A 38 -0.67 -6.63 -2.69
C VAL A 38 -0.25 -8.10 -2.67
N GLU A 39 0.48 -8.54 -1.64
CA GLU A 39 0.99 -9.91 -1.55
C GLU A 39 -0.09 -10.93 -1.18
N HIS A 40 -1.04 -10.57 -0.31
CA HIS A 40 -2.00 -11.52 0.23
C HIS A 40 -3.45 -11.30 -0.20
N SER A 41 -3.72 -10.24 -0.96
CA SER A 41 -5.09 -9.83 -1.34
C SER A 41 -6.02 -9.68 -0.13
N ARG A 42 -5.48 -9.36 1.05
CA ARG A 42 -6.25 -9.22 2.29
C ARG A 42 -5.54 -8.31 3.28
N PHE A 43 -6.31 -7.73 4.20
CA PHE A 43 -5.79 -7.05 5.37
C PHE A 43 -6.59 -7.41 6.61
N TYR A 44 -6.03 -7.13 7.78
CA TYR A 44 -6.69 -7.36 9.05
C TYR A 44 -7.44 -6.10 9.48
N ARG A 45 -8.76 -6.20 9.68
CA ARG A 45 -9.59 -5.09 10.15
C ARG A 45 -9.57 -5.07 11.67
N THR A 46 -9.02 -4.00 12.23
CA THR A 46 -8.79 -3.89 13.67
C THR A 46 -10.06 -3.65 14.50
N SER A 47 -11.16 -3.21 13.88
CA SER A 47 -12.42 -2.92 14.58
C SER A 47 -13.16 -4.18 15.04
N ASP A 48 -13.07 -5.26 14.27
CA ASP A 48 -13.79 -6.52 14.49
C ASP A 48 -12.85 -7.74 14.48
N HIS A 49 -11.54 -7.51 14.48
CA HIS A 49 -10.53 -8.54 14.57
C HIS A 49 -10.61 -9.61 13.46
N SER A 50 -11.04 -9.21 12.26
CA SER A 50 -11.30 -10.12 11.14
C SER A 50 -10.36 -9.91 9.94
N TRP A 51 -10.17 -10.98 9.15
CA TRP A 51 -9.50 -10.90 7.86
C TRP A 51 -10.46 -10.44 6.77
N VAL A 52 -10.08 -9.40 6.03
CA VAL A 52 -10.84 -8.87 4.90
C VAL A 52 -10.09 -9.13 3.62
N THR A 53 -10.63 -10.02 2.78
CA THR A 53 -10.15 -10.22 1.41
C THR A 53 -10.62 -9.08 0.52
N ILE A 54 -9.76 -8.59 -0.37
CA ILE A 54 -10.09 -7.60 -1.39
C ILE A 54 -10.23 -8.25 -2.77
N GLU A 55 -11.14 -7.74 -3.59
CA GLU A 55 -11.33 -8.18 -4.96
C GLU A 55 -11.51 -6.99 -5.88
N ARG A 56 -10.93 -7.07 -7.08
CA ARG A 56 -11.02 -6.02 -8.12
C ARG A 56 -10.49 -4.66 -7.65
N ILE A 57 -9.42 -4.67 -6.86
CA ILE A 57 -8.70 -3.46 -6.44
C ILE A 57 -7.23 -3.62 -6.85
N GLN A 58 -6.70 -2.65 -7.58
CA GLN A 58 -5.30 -2.56 -7.98
C GLN A 58 -4.67 -1.32 -7.33
N PHE A 59 -3.39 -1.40 -6.98
CA PHE A 59 -2.63 -0.27 -6.46
C PHE A 59 -1.62 0.18 -7.51
N VAL A 60 -1.51 1.49 -7.73
CA VAL A 60 -0.53 2.11 -8.61
C VAL A 60 0.14 3.22 -7.83
N GLY A 61 1.47 3.20 -7.73
CA GLY A 61 2.23 4.20 -7.00
C GLY A 61 3.08 5.06 -7.94
N THR A 62 3.11 6.36 -7.69
CA THR A 62 4.11 7.28 -8.26
C THR A 62 5.03 7.78 -7.16
N CYS A 63 6.29 8.00 -7.50
CA CYS A 63 7.26 8.54 -6.57
C CYS A 63 8.33 9.34 -7.31
N ASN A 64 8.84 10.35 -6.63
CA ASN A 64 10.08 11.00 -7.03
C ASN A 64 11.29 10.17 -6.55
N PRO A 65 12.47 10.35 -7.19
CA PRO A 65 13.70 9.71 -6.75
C PRO A 65 13.93 9.85 -5.23
N PRO A 66 14.42 8.81 -4.54
CA PRO A 66 14.69 8.88 -3.10
C PRO A 66 15.82 9.84 -2.73
N THR A 67 16.54 10.36 -3.72
CA THR A 67 17.53 11.44 -3.59
C THR A 67 16.89 12.80 -3.34
N ASP A 68 15.63 12.98 -3.69
CA ASP A 68 14.93 14.26 -3.58
C ASP A 68 14.57 14.54 -2.11
N ARG A 69 14.58 15.83 -1.74
CA ARG A 69 14.37 16.25 -0.35
C ARG A 69 13.03 15.73 0.19
N GLY A 70 13.09 15.03 1.31
CA GLY A 70 11.90 14.52 2.00
C GLY A 70 11.36 13.20 1.46
N ARG A 71 11.97 12.62 0.42
CA ARG A 71 11.68 11.28 -0.08
C ARG A 71 12.49 10.23 0.66
N LYS A 72 11.93 9.02 0.79
CA LYS A 72 12.55 7.90 1.49
C LYS A 72 12.66 6.71 0.54
N PRO A 73 13.69 5.86 0.65
CA PRO A 73 13.74 4.63 -0.13
C PRO A 73 12.59 3.70 0.29
N LEU A 74 11.88 3.13 -0.69
CA LEU A 74 10.93 2.07 -0.43
C LEU A 74 11.67 0.78 -0.05
N SER A 75 11.07 -0.02 0.83
CA SER A 75 11.64 -1.32 1.19
C SER A 75 11.67 -2.23 -0.02
N HIS A 76 12.76 -2.98 -0.19
CA HIS A 76 12.89 -3.97 -1.25
C HIS A 76 11.76 -5.01 -1.21
N ARG A 77 11.26 -5.34 -0.02
CA ARG A 77 10.12 -6.26 0.17
C ARG A 77 8.80 -5.76 -0.42
N TYR A 78 8.69 -4.45 -0.70
CA TYR A 78 7.56 -3.84 -1.38
C TYR A 78 7.86 -3.62 -2.85
N SER A 79 9.04 -3.09 -3.21
CA SER A 79 9.37 -2.76 -4.60
C SER A 79 9.59 -3.98 -5.52
N MET A 80 9.67 -5.20 -4.96
CA MET A 80 9.77 -6.46 -5.72
C MET A 80 8.42 -7.12 -6.02
N LEU A 81 7.31 -6.56 -5.51
CA LEU A 81 5.94 -7.02 -5.77
C LEU A 81 5.35 -6.30 -6.97
#